data_AF-A0A0N4XI01-F1
#
_entry.id   AF-A0A0N4XI01-F1
#
_cell.length_a   1.000
_cell.length_b   1.000
_cell.length_c   1.000
_cell.angle_alpha   90.00
_cell.angle_beta   90.00
_cell.angle_gamma   90.00
#
_symmetry.space_group_name_H-M   'P 1'
#
loop_
_entity.id
_entity.type
_entity.pdbx_description
1 polymer ?
#
loop_
_entity_poly.entity_id
_entity_poly.type
_entity_poly.pdbx_seq_one_letter_code
_entity_poly.pdbx_strand_id
1 'polypeptide(L)'
;MNQVRLRGFAKTLVHEESQIAGSMSTLIQSVGLGGLKPNTVLVSWPVHERGSSESTDSEYNTFTGIIDFPSSVFKLTGFIDVYWIVQDGGLCLLIAYLLKQHKVWRGCKLRIIAIAQENDNNLKMQTELQQYVYQLRIDAKILIVELADPEISKNAFERTLLMEERTMVLKQMQEASRGGLSAARGISPLVAAEQREKAASQQKSAAENHSEAKHSSGDETNGEKSPDDETEDQKKEKTKKEKLRALDRSKVHKMHTAVRLNELIIEHSVNSQLVLLNLPKPPRGKEGMLYFVGFIVLLYKLCDHYNMDLIAMLT
;
A
#
# COMPACT_ATOMS: atom_id res chain seq x y z
N MET A 1 -8.77 -21.22 22.98
CA MET A 1 -10.14 -21.41 22.45
C MET A 1 -11.21 -21.40 23.54
N ASN A 2 -11.14 -22.26 24.56
CA ASN A 2 -12.16 -22.33 25.62
C ASN A 2 -12.35 -21.04 26.43
N GLN A 3 -11.25 -20.34 26.77
CA GLN A 3 -11.32 -19.07 27.51
C GLN A 3 -12.14 -18.00 26.78
N VAL A 4 -12.02 -17.91 25.46
CA VAL A 4 -12.77 -16.97 24.60
C VAL A 4 -14.11 -17.54 24.11
N ARG A 5 -14.52 -18.71 24.64
CA ARG A 5 -15.77 -19.42 24.27
C ARG A 5 -15.89 -19.75 22.78
N LEU A 6 -14.76 -19.92 22.09
CA LEU A 6 -14.72 -20.31 20.68
C LEU A 6 -14.86 -21.84 20.59
N ARG A 7 -15.99 -22.31 20.03
CA ARG A 7 -16.20 -23.72 19.72
C ARG A 7 -15.48 -24.08 18.42
N GLY A 8 -14.62 -25.08 18.46
CA GLY A 8 -13.91 -25.55 17.28
C GLY A 8 -12.79 -26.51 17.64
N PHE A 9 -11.91 -26.73 16.66
CA PHE A 9 -10.77 -27.63 16.77
C PHE A 9 -9.47 -26.84 16.61
N ALA A 10 -8.41 -27.29 17.27
CA ALA A 10 -7.06 -26.79 17.04
C ALA A 10 -6.29 -27.81 16.21
N LYS A 11 -5.46 -27.33 15.29
CA LYS A 11 -4.53 -28.14 14.50
C LYS A 11 -3.20 -27.41 14.43
N THR A 12 -2.13 -28.14 14.71
CA THR A 12 -0.76 -27.64 14.63
C THR A 12 -0.06 -28.36 13.48
N LEU A 13 0.71 -27.62 12.67
CA LEU A 13 1.57 -28.19 11.64
C LEU A 13 3.00 -27.80 11.93
N VAL A 14 3.89 -28.78 11.84
CA VAL A 14 5.32 -28.57 11.92
C VAL A 14 5.85 -28.53 10.49
N HIS A 15 6.61 -27.51 10.17
CA HIS A 15 7.25 -27.35 8.87
C HIS A 15 8.68 -26.85 9.06
N GLU A 16 9.54 -27.13 8.08
CA GLU A 16 10.82 -26.47 7.97
C GLU A 16 10.62 -25.01 7.56
N GLU A 17 11.58 -24.14 7.89
CA GLU A 17 11.51 -22.71 7.58
C GLU A 17 11.19 -22.50 6.09
N SER A 18 11.95 -23.15 5.20
CA SER A 18 11.79 -23.06 3.73
C SER A 18 10.44 -23.56 3.17
N GLN A 19 9.62 -24.25 3.97
CA GLN A 19 8.42 -24.96 3.51
C GLN A 19 7.10 -24.34 4.00
N ILE A 20 7.13 -23.16 4.62
CA ILE A 20 5.93 -22.54 5.20
C ILE A 20 4.81 -22.37 4.16
N ALA A 21 5.14 -21.89 2.95
CA ALA A 21 4.15 -21.63 1.90
C ALA A 21 3.49 -22.92 1.40
N GLY A 22 4.28 -23.98 1.20
CA GLY A 22 3.79 -25.32 0.83
C GLY A 22 2.90 -25.89 1.92
N SER A 23 3.36 -25.84 3.18
CA SER A 23 2.61 -26.31 4.36
C SER A 23 1.26 -25.60 4.52
N MET A 24 1.22 -24.27 4.39
CA MET A 24 -0.01 -23.49 4.48
C MET A 24 -0.98 -23.82 3.33
N SER A 25 -0.47 -23.98 2.11
CA SER A 25 -1.29 -24.40 0.96
C SER A 25 -1.90 -25.79 1.19
N THR A 26 -1.10 -26.75 1.66
CA THR A 26 -1.57 -28.09 2.00
C THR A 26 -2.59 -28.05 3.12
N LEU A 27 -2.41 -27.21 4.14
CA LEU A 27 -3.40 -27.03 5.20
C LEU A 27 -4.74 -26.57 4.63
N ILE A 28 -4.76 -25.49 3.83
CA ILE A 28 -5.99 -24.92 3.29
C ILE A 28 -6.73 -25.94 2.41
N GLN A 29 -6.00 -26.75 1.64
CA GLN A 29 -6.59 -27.73 0.72
C GLN A 29 -7.07 -29.01 1.43
N SER A 30 -6.40 -29.40 2.53
CA SER A 30 -6.68 -30.66 3.24
C SER A 30 -7.52 -30.49 4.50
N VAL A 31 -7.76 -29.26 4.96
CA VAL A 31 -8.53 -29.02 6.18
C VAL A 31 -10.00 -29.38 5.99
N GLY A 32 -10.52 -30.10 6.97
CA GLY A 32 -11.90 -30.58 7.00
C GLY A 32 -11.95 -32.07 7.29
N LEU A 33 -13.13 -32.53 7.73
CA LEU A 33 -13.39 -33.95 7.97
C LEU A 33 -14.72 -34.31 7.31
N GLY A 34 -14.67 -35.12 6.25
CA GLY A 34 -15.85 -35.45 5.45
C GLY A 34 -16.52 -34.21 4.86
N GLY A 35 -17.78 -33.97 5.23
CA GLY A 35 -18.56 -32.81 4.78
C GLY A 35 -18.25 -31.49 5.50
N LEU A 36 -17.53 -31.52 6.62
CA LEU A 36 -17.14 -30.31 7.35
C LEU A 36 -15.91 -29.69 6.71
N LYS A 37 -16.11 -28.69 5.85
CA LYS A 37 -15.04 -27.91 5.21
C LYS A 37 -15.16 -26.43 5.57
N PRO A 38 -14.07 -25.76 5.98
CA PRO A 38 -14.06 -24.31 6.14
C PRO A 38 -14.40 -23.60 4.82
N ASN A 39 -15.16 -22.50 4.91
CA ASN A 39 -15.54 -21.65 3.78
C ASN A 39 -14.90 -20.25 3.83
N THR A 40 -14.18 -19.93 4.90
CA THR A 40 -13.56 -18.63 5.12
C THR A 40 -12.24 -18.82 5.82
N VAL A 41 -11.20 -18.17 5.32
CA VAL A 41 -9.88 -18.11 5.95
C VAL A 41 -9.75 -16.75 6.61
N LEU A 42 -9.60 -16.73 7.94
CA LEU A 42 -9.34 -15.52 8.70
C LEU A 42 -7.86 -15.48 9.08
N VAL A 43 -7.16 -14.46 8.60
CA VAL A 43 -5.75 -14.19 8.91
C VAL A 43 -5.61 -12.74 9.38
N SER A 44 -4.61 -12.49 10.21
CA SER A 44 -4.26 -11.12 10.58
C SER A 44 -3.43 -10.47 9.47
N TRP A 45 -3.22 -9.15 9.58
CA TRP A 45 -2.27 -8.46 8.71
C TRP A 45 -0.84 -8.79 9.15
N PRO A 46 0.09 -9.06 8.22
CA PRO A 46 1.47 -9.37 8.61
C PRO A 46 2.23 -8.15 9.14
N VAL A 47 2.93 -8.33 10.25
CA VAL A 47 3.75 -7.29 10.87
C VAL A 47 5.22 -7.49 10.50
N HIS A 48 5.89 -6.40 10.12
CA HIS A 48 7.33 -6.39 9.85
C HIS A 48 8.07 -5.93 11.11
N GLU A 49 8.75 -6.85 11.79
CA GLU A 49 9.64 -6.50 12.89
C GLU A 49 10.93 -5.86 12.33
N ARG A 50 11.18 -4.60 12.71
CA ARG A 50 12.46 -3.93 12.39
C ARG A 50 13.50 -4.44 13.38
N GLY A 51 14.26 -5.47 13.02
CA GLY A 51 15.34 -5.95 13.90
C GLY A 51 16.10 -7.20 13.45
N SER A 52 15.54 -8.08 12.62
CA SER A 52 16.26 -9.26 12.14
C SER A 52 17.16 -8.90 10.97
N SER A 53 18.45 -8.76 11.24
CA SER A 53 19.50 -8.42 10.28
C SER A 53 19.89 -9.55 9.31
N GLU A 54 19.11 -10.61 9.18
CA GLU A 54 19.42 -11.73 8.28
C GLU A 54 18.19 -12.14 7.48
N SER A 55 18.40 -12.37 6.18
CA SER A 55 17.46 -12.85 5.16
C SER A 55 16.37 -11.88 4.70
N THR A 56 16.77 -11.00 3.80
CA THR A 56 15.92 -10.24 2.89
C THR A 56 15.31 -11.11 1.78
N ASP A 57 14.81 -12.29 2.13
CA ASP A 57 13.96 -13.10 1.25
C ASP A 57 12.51 -13.00 1.74
N SER A 58 11.78 -12.17 1.00
CA SER A 58 10.36 -11.98 1.07
C SER A 58 9.59 -13.30 1.07
N GLU A 59 9.10 -13.76 2.22
CA GLU A 59 7.97 -14.70 2.33
C GLU A 59 7.48 -14.87 3.79
N TYR A 60 8.31 -14.57 4.79
CA TYR A 60 7.96 -14.67 6.22
C TYR A 60 7.32 -13.40 6.77
N ASN A 61 6.14 -13.13 6.24
CA ASN A 61 5.21 -12.19 6.83
C ASN A 61 4.52 -12.91 7.99
N THR A 62 5.05 -12.79 9.21
CA THR A 62 4.40 -13.36 10.40
C THR A 62 3.03 -12.70 10.55
N PHE A 63 1.97 -13.48 10.35
CA PHE A 63 0.60 -13.11 10.67
C PHE A 63 0.48 -13.03 12.19
N THR A 64 0.91 -11.91 12.77
CA THR A 64 0.77 -11.65 14.22
C THR A 64 -0.63 -11.10 14.49
N GLY A 65 -1.21 -11.46 15.63
CA GLY A 65 -2.63 -11.25 15.93
C GLY A 65 -3.09 -9.80 15.77
N ILE A 66 -4.41 -9.63 15.52
CA ILE A 66 -5.09 -8.33 15.56
C ILE A 66 -4.77 -7.69 16.90
N ILE A 67 -4.09 -6.54 16.88
CA ILE A 67 -3.31 -6.08 18.02
C ILE A 67 -4.20 -5.60 19.18
N ASP A 68 -5.44 -5.13 18.92
CA ASP A 68 -6.35 -4.66 19.97
C ASP A 68 -7.85 -4.82 19.66
N PHE A 69 -8.30 -6.01 19.21
CA PHE A 69 -9.74 -6.26 19.06
C PHE A 69 -10.44 -6.36 20.45
N PRO A 70 -11.65 -5.80 20.64
CA PRO A 70 -12.30 -5.74 21.95
C PRO A 70 -12.55 -7.13 22.54
N SER A 71 -12.13 -7.30 23.80
CA SER A 71 -12.49 -8.49 24.58
C SER A 71 -14.01 -8.60 24.77
N SER A 72 -14.50 -9.83 24.95
CA SER A 72 -15.92 -10.14 25.16
C SER A 72 -16.56 -9.49 26.41
N VAL A 73 -15.75 -8.84 27.25
CA VAL A 73 -16.18 -8.09 28.44
C VAL A 73 -16.72 -6.70 28.06
N PHE A 74 -16.20 -6.10 26.99
CA PHE A 74 -16.58 -4.75 26.58
C PHE A 74 -17.90 -4.72 25.81
N LYS A 75 -18.58 -3.58 25.88
CA LYS A 75 -19.73 -3.25 25.04
C LYS A 75 -19.38 -1.97 24.29
N LEU A 76 -19.25 -2.08 22.98
CA LEU A 76 -18.98 -0.95 22.12
C LEU A 76 -20.27 -0.25 21.73
N THR A 77 -20.15 1.06 21.59
CA THR A 77 -21.18 1.95 21.08
C THR A 77 -20.52 2.87 20.07
N GLY A 78 -21.12 3.03 18.89
CA GLY A 78 -20.52 3.80 17.81
C GLY A 78 -21.04 3.31 16.47
N PHE A 79 -20.20 3.44 15.44
CA PHE A 79 -20.54 3.01 14.09
C PHE A 79 -19.72 1.80 13.64
N ILE A 80 -20.37 0.89 12.92
CA ILE A 80 -19.71 -0.10 12.07
C ILE A 80 -19.94 0.38 10.65
N ASP A 81 -18.86 0.68 9.93
CA ASP A 81 -18.94 1.19 8.57
C ASP A 81 -18.56 0.11 7.58
N VAL A 82 -19.42 -0.09 6.60
CA VAL A 82 -19.21 -1.04 5.50
C VAL A 82 -19.00 -0.24 4.24
N TYR A 83 -17.77 -0.29 3.71
CA TYR A 83 -17.42 0.35 2.45
C TYR A 83 -17.81 -0.56 1.29
N TRP A 84 -18.87 -0.18 0.59
CA TRP A 84 -19.30 -0.86 -0.63
C TRP A 84 -18.60 -0.23 -1.83
N ILE A 85 -17.44 -0.80 -2.16
CA ILE A 85 -16.63 -0.40 -3.32
C ILE A 85 -16.80 -1.38 -4.49
N VAL A 86 -16.96 -2.67 -4.18
CA VAL A 86 -17.07 -3.77 -5.14
C VAL A 86 -18.27 -4.63 -4.75
N GLN A 87 -18.96 -5.21 -5.73
CA GLN A 87 -19.97 -6.25 -5.48
C GLN A 87 -19.28 -7.54 -4.99
N ASP A 88 -19.36 -7.79 -3.69
CA ASP A 88 -18.80 -8.96 -3.00
C ASP A 88 -19.86 -10.02 -2.67
N GLY A 89 -21.02 -9.94 -3.32
CA GLY A 89 -22.18 -10.79 -3.00
C GLY A 89 -22.79 -10.53 -1.62
N GLY A 90 -22.43 -9.43 -0.95
CA GLY A 90 -22.95 -9.06 0.36
C GLY A 90 -22.16 -9.67 1.53
N LEU A 91 -20.96 -10.20 1.31
CA LEU A 91 -20.15 -10.82 2.35
C LEU A 91 -19.80 -9.84 3.48
N CYS A 92 -19.34 -8.63 3.15
CA CYS A 92 -19.04 -7.61 4.16
C CYS A 92 -20.30 -7.23 4.96
N LEU A 93 -21.44 -7.09 4.29
CA LEU A 93 -22.70 -6.79 4.94
C LEU A 93 -23.16 -7.92 5.87
N LEU A 94 -22.98 -9.18 5.46
CA LEU A 94 -23.25 -10.36 6.27
C LEU A 94 -22.38 -10.39 7.52
N ILE A 95 -21.08 -10.13 7.39
CA ILE A 95 -20.14 -10.08 8.53
C ILE A 95 -20.55 -8.98 9.50
N ALA A 96 -20.85 -7.78 9.01
CA ALA A 96 -21.30 -6.67 9.85
C ALA A 96 -22.59 -7.01 10.61
N TYR A 97 -23.54 -7.65 9.92
CA TYR A 97 -24.80 -8.09 10.52
C TYR A 97 -24.59 -9.13 11.62
N LEU A 98 -23.74 -10.14 11.37
CA LEU A 98 -23.41 -11.17 12.35
C LEU A 98 -22.69 -10.60 13.57
N LEU A 99 -21.77 -9.65 13.35
CA LEU A 99 -21.08 -8.95 14.44
C LEU A 99 -22.10 -8.23 15.35
N LYS A 100 -23.07 -7.51 14.78
CA LYS A 100 -24.12 -6.79 15.54
C LYS A 100 -24.98 -7.71 16.43
N GLN A 101 -25.06 -9.01 16.14
CA GLN A 101 -25.77 -9.97 17.01
C GLN A 101 -25.02 -10.22 18.33
N HIS A 102 -23.69 -10.12 18.30
CA HIS A 102 -22.85 -10.33 19.46
C HIS A 102 -22.98 -9.18 20.47
N LYS A 103 -22.94 -9.52 21.77
CA LYS A 103 -23.14 -8.56 22.88
C LYS A 103 -22.17 -7.36 22.87
N VAL A 104 -20.98 -7.53 22.30
CA VAL A 104 -19.96 -6.46 22.20
C VAL A 104 -20.43 -5.38 21.21
N TRP A 105 -21.00 -5.76 20.07
CA TRP A 105 -21.31 -4.85 18.96
C TRP A 105 -22.78 -4.50 18.84
N ARG A 106 -23.65 -5.10 19.66
CA ARG A 106 -25.11 -4.87 19.64
C ARG A 106 -25.51 -3.40 19.79
N GLY A 107 -24.68 -2.61 20.50
CA GLY A 107 -24.88 -1.17 20.69
C GLY A 107 -24.44 -0.31 19.50
N CYS A 108 -23.76 -0.89 18.51
CA CYS A 108 -23.27 -0.15 17.35
C CYS A 108 -24.34 0.01 16.26
N LYS A 109 -24.31 1.16 15.59
CA LYS A 109 -25.15 1.46 14.42
C LYS A 109 -24.42 1.09 13.14
N LEU A 110 -25.12 0.48 12.20
CA LEU A 110 -24.53 0.08 10.92
C LEU A 110 -24.66 1.23 9.92
N ARG A 111 -23.57 1.57 9.22
CA ARG A 111 -23.60 2.47 8.06
C ARG A 111 -23.01 1.77 6.85
N ILE A 112 -23.64 1.94 5.71
CA ILE A 112 -23.15 1.48 4.41
C ILE A 112 -22.70 2.72 3.66
N ILE A 113 -21.42 2.80 3.36
CA ILE A 113 -20.79 3.91 2.64
C ILE A 113 -20.48 3.39 1.23
N ALA A 114 -21.30 3.78 0.26
CA ALA A 114 -21.11 3.41 -1.13
C ALA A 114 -20.31 4.50 -1.85
N ILE A 115 -19.30 4.08 -2.59
CA ILE A 115 -18.43 4.98 -3.34
C ILE A 115 -18.94 5.08 -4.77
N ALA A 116 -19.31 6.28 -5.20
CA ALA A 116 -19.76 6.59 -6.55
C ALA A 116 -18.64 7.23 -7.38
N GLN A 117 -18.62 6.95 -8.67
CA GLN A 117 -17.79 7.64 -9.66
C GLN A 117 -18.52 8.86 -10.22
N GLU A 118 -17.79 9.78 -10.88
CA GLU A 118 -18.36 11.02 -11.45
C GLU A 118 -19.50 10.78 -12.44
N ASN A 119 -19.50 9.63 -13.11
CA ASN A 119 -20.53 9.26 -14.10
C ASN A 119 -21.71 8.47 -13.50
N ASP A 120 -21.67 8.15 -12.21
CA ASP A 120 -22.69 7.33 -11.56
C ASP A 120 -23.92 8.16 -11.16
N ASN A 121 -25.09 7.51 -11.17
CA ASN A 121 -26.32 8.13 -10.66
C ASN A 121 -26.48 7.84 -9.16
N ASN A 122 -26.04 8.79 -8.34
CA ASN A 122 -26.07 8.70 -6.88
C ASN A 122 -27.46 8.41 -6.31
N LEU A 123 -28.52 9.00 -6.88
CA LEU A 123 -29.91 8.79 -6.44
C LEU A 123 -30.39 7.36 -6.72
N LYS A 124 -30.06 6.84 -7.91
CA LYS A 124 -30.38 5.46 -8.28
C LYS A 124 -29.65 4.48 -7.37
N MET A 125 -28.33 4.66 -7.18
CA MET A 125 -27.54 3.84 -6.27
C MET A 125 -28.14 3.85 -4.86
N GLN A 126 -28.45 5.02 -4.31
CA GLN A 126 -29.04 5.13 -2.99
C GLN A 126 -30.36 4.36 -2.87
N THR A 127 -31.24 4.46 -3.88
CA THR A 127 -32.54 3.77 -3.90
C THR A 127 -32.36 2.25 -3.97
N GLU A 128 -31.49 1.75 -4.84
CA GLU A 128 -31.20 0.32 -4.98
C GLU A 128 -30.62 -0.27 -3.70
N LEU A 129 -29.69 0.46 -3.06
CA LEU A 129 -29.10 0.09 -1.78
C LEU A 129 -30.15 0.04 -0.67
N GLN A 130 -31.04 1.04 -0.61
CA GLN A 130 -32.13 1.08 0.38
C GLN A 130 -33.05 -0.12 0.22
N GLN A 131 -33.44 -0.43 -1.02
CA GLN A 131 -34.28 -1.58 -1.32
C GLN A 131 -33.60 -2.90 -0.96
N TYR A 132 -32.32 -3.06 -1.28
CA TYR A 132 -31.54 -4.25 -0.97
C TYR A 132 -31.46 -4.51 0.54
N VAL A 133 -31.12 -3.48 1.31
CA VAL A 133 -31.00 -3.54 2.77
C VAL A 133 -32.35 -3.80 3.43
N TYR A 134 -33.42 -3.20 2.91
CA TYR A 134 -34.79 -3.44 3.36
C TYR A 134 -35.23 -4.90 3.16
N GLN A 135 -34.94 -5.48 1.99
CA GLN A 135 -35.22 -6.90 1.70
C GLN A 135 -34.48 -7.84 2.65
N LEU A 136 -33.25 -7.50 3.02
CA LEU A 136 -32.44 -8.25 3.98
C LEU A 136 -32.86 -8.03 5.45
N ARG A 137 -33.78 -7.08 5.72
CA ARG A 137 -34.18 -6.67 7.08
C ARG A 137 -32.98 -6.23 7.93
N ILE A 138 -32.01 -5.58 7.29
CA ILE A 138 -30.85 -5.03 7.97
C ILE A 138 -31.13 -3.56 8.25
N ASP A 139 -31.00 -3.15 9.51
CA ASP A 139 -31.12 -1.73 9.88
C ASP A 139 -29.76 -1.05 9.75
N ALA A 140 -29.57 -0.32 8.64
CA ALA A 140 -28.36 0.42 8.30
C ALA A 140 -28.65 1.77 7.65
N LYS A 141 -27.85 2.78 7.99
CA LYS A 141 -27.86 4.08 7.32
C LYS A 141 -27.04 4.01 6.03
N ILE A 142 -27.56 4.51 4.92
CA ILE A 142 -26.83 4.55 3.64
C ILE A 142 -26.27 5.95 3.40
N LEU A 143 -25.01 6.01 2.99
CA LEU A 143 -24.26 7.22 2.63
C LEU A 143 -23.65 6.98 1.24
N ILE A 144 -23.88 7.90 0.31
CA ILE A 144 -23.22 7.90 -1.00
C ILE A 144 -22.12 8.95 -0.94
N VAL A 145 -20.90 8.54 -1.30
CA VAL A 145 -19.71 9.39 -1.29
C VAL A 145 -19.08 9.35 -2.67
N GLU A 146 -18.80 10.51 -3.25
CA GLU A 146 -18.23 10.61 -4.58
C GLU A 146 -16.70 10.54 -4.51
N LEU A 147 -16.09 9.71 -5.36
CA LEU A 147 -14.64 9.58 -5.51
C LEU A 147 -14.06 10.58 -6.52
N ALA A 148 -14.76 11.70 -6.78
CA ALA A 148 -14.31 12.69 -7.74
C ALA A 148 -12.92 13.23 -7.35
N ASP A 149 -12.01 13.21 -8.32
CA ASP A 149 -10.75 13.94 -8.25
C ASP A 149 -10.19 14.14 -9.67
N PRO A 150 -10.27 15.36 -10.23
CA PRO A 150 -9.76 15.62 -11.57
C PRO A 150 -8.22 15.60 -11.67
N GLU A 151 -7.48 15.62 -10.56
CA GLU A 151 -6.01 15.67 -10.57
C GLU A 151 -5.34 14.55 -9.75
N ILE A 152 -4.25 13.98 -10.28
CA ILE A 152 -3.42 13.03 -9.54
C ILE A 152 -2.66 13.79 -8.45
N SER A 153 -3.01 13.55 -7.18
CA SER A 153 -2.32 14.08 -6.01
C SER A 153 -0.81 13.87 -6.08
N LYS A 154 -0.04 14.93 -5.81
CA LYS A 154 1.43 14.92 -5.70
C LYS A 154 1.90 13.81 -4.74
N ASN A 155 1.16 13.57 -3.67
CA ASN A 155 1.45 12.51 -2.70
C ASN A 155 1.37 11.10 -3.31
N ALA A 156 0.41 10.85 -4.19
CA ALA A 156 0.29 9.55 -4.86
C ALA A 156 1.45 9.32 -5.83
N PHE A 157 1.86 10.36 -6.54
CA PHE A 157 3.00 10.30 -7.44
C PHE A 157 4.31 10.01 -6.69
N GLU A 158 4.62 10.79 -5.65
CA GLU A 158 5.83 10.60 -4.84
C GLU A 158 5.88 9.22 -4.18
N ARG A 159 4.74 8.72 -3.67
CA ARG A 159 4.67 7.37 -3.10
C ARG A 159 4.88 6.29 -4.15
N THR A 160 4.34 6.44 -5.36
CA THR A 160 4.55 5.48 -6.45
C THR A 160 6.03 5.45 -6.86
N LEU A 161 6.66 6.61 -6.95
CA LEU A 161 8.09 6.73 -7.25
C LEU A 161 8.96 6.04 -6.19
N LEU A 162 8.70 6.31 -4.90
CA LEU A 162 9.43 5.68 -3.79
C LEU A 162 9.25 4.16 -3.78
N MET A 163 8.05 3.66 -4.09
CA MET A 163 7.81 2.22 -4.21
C MET A 163 8.58 1.59 -5.38
N GLU A 164 8.70 2.30 -6.51
CA GLU A 164 9.49 1.84 -7.64
C GLU A 164 10.98 1.81 -7.35
N GLU A 165 11.52 2.85 -6.72
CA GLU A 165 12.92 2.87 -6.31
C GLU A 165 13.21 1.74 -5.31
N ARG A 166 12.32 1.50 -4.34
CA ARG A 166 12.43 0.37 -3.41
C ARG A 166 12.40 -0.98 -4.13
N THR A 167 11.52 -1.14 -5.12
CA THR A 167 11.38 -2.38 -5.90
C THR A 167 12.61 -2.63 -6.77
N MET A 168 13.18 -1.58 -7.37
CA MET A 168 14.40 -1.66 -8.17
C MET A 168 15.61 -2.10 -7.33
N VAL A 169 15.79 -1.52 -6.14
CA VAL A 169 16.87 -1.89 -5.22
C VAL A 169 16.75 -3.35 -4.76
N LEU A 170 15.53 -3.80 -4.43
CA LEU A 170 15.29 -5.20 -4.06
C LEU A 170 15.60 -6.15 -5.20
N LYS A 171 15.21 -5.80 -6.43
CA LYS A 171 15.51 -6.60 -7.63
C LYS A 171 17.02 -6.70 -7.87
N GLN A 172 17.75 -5.59 -7.77
CA GLN A 172 19.21 -5.57 -7.88
C GLN A 172 19.88 -6.45 -6.81
N MET A 173 19.37 -6.44 -5.58
CA MET A 173 19.92 -7.25 -4.51
C MET A 173 19.62 -8.75 -4.68
N GLN A 174 18.42 -9.11 -5.16
CA GLN A 174 18.07 -10.49 -5.50
C GLN A 174 18.88 -11.03 -6.69
N GLU A 175 19.14 -10.19 -7.69
CA GLU A 175 20.00 -10.52 -8.83
C GLU A 175 21.46 -10.70 -8.38
N ALA A 176 21.95 -9.83 -7.48
CA ALA A 176 23.27 -9.96 -6.87
C ALA A 176 23.39 -11.23 -6.00
N SER A 177 22.32 -11.63 -5.32
CA SER A 177 22.30 -12.86 -4.50
C SER A 177 22.18 -14.14 -5.34
N ARG A 178 21.55 -14.08 -6.53
CA ARG A 178 21.45 -15.21 -7.47
C ARG A 178 22.74 -15.43 -8.26
N GLY A 179 23.57 -14.40 -8.40
CA GLY A 179 24.93 -14.49 -8.95
C GLY A 179 25.94 -15.00 -7.92
N GLY A 180 25.85 -16.28 -7.55
CA GLY A 180 26.85 -16.89 -6.66
C GLY A 180 28.24 -17.00 -7.29
N LEU A 181 29.24 -16.39 -6.65
CA LEU A 181 30.68 -16.72 -6.69
C LEU A 181 31.42 -16.59 -8.05
N SER A 182 31.37 -15.43 -8.71
CA SER A 182 32.49 -14.97 -9.57
C SER A 182 32.24 -13.56 -10.12
N ALA A 183 32.67 -12.54 -9.39
CA ALA A 183 33.24 -11.31 -9.97
C ALA A 183 33.78 -10.43 -8.83
N ALA A 184 34.99 -9.91 -9.06
CA ALA A 184 35.74 -9.12 -8.11
C ALA A 184 34.95 -7.92 -7.56
N ARG A 185 35.28 -7.54 -6.31
CA ARG A 185 34.85 -6.32 -5.61
C ARG A 185 34.84 -5.11 -6.56
N GLY A 186 33.67 -4.80 -7.09
CA GLY A 186 33.39 -3.57 -7.81
C GLY A 186 32.94 -2.51 -6.81
N ILE A 187 33.78 -1.49 -6.65
CA ILE A 187 33.55 -0.30 -5.85
C ILE A 187 32.17 0.30 -6.19
N SER A 188 31.37 0.65 -5.18
CA SER A 188 30.07 1.32 -5.37
C SER A 188 30.21 2.53 -6.32
N PRO A 189 29.28 2.76 -7.26
CA PRO A 189 29.36 3.87 -8.22
C PRO A 189 29.50 5.26 -7.56
N LEU A 190 29.08 5.36 -6.29
CA LEU A 190 29.19 6.57 -5.47
C LEU A 190 30.65 6.90 -5.09
N VAL A 191 31.48 5.90 -4.81
CA VAL A 191 32.88 6.09 -4.36
C VAL A 191 33.81 6.38 -5.54
N ALA A 192 33.50 5.85 -6.73
CA ALA A 192 34.23 6.15 -7.97
C ALA A 192 33.99 7.60 -8.45
N ALA A 193 32.81 8.17 -8.17
CA ALA A 193 32.49 9.55 -8.49
C ALA A 193 33.24 10.54 -7.57
N GLU A 194 33.26 10.28 -6.26
CA GLU A 194 33.97 11.14 -5.27
C GLU A 194 35.49 11.19 -5.50
N GLN A 195 36.11 10.10 -5.96
CA GLN A 195 37.54 10.10 -6.23
C GLN A 195 37.90 10.82 -7.54
N ARG A 196 36.98 10.87 -8.51
CA ARG A 196 37.18 11.60 -9.78
C ARG A 196 37.08 13.11 -9.60
N GLU A 197 36.21 13.59 -8.71
CA GLU A 197 36.11 15.02 -8.38
C GLU A 197 37.33 15.55 -7.61
N LYS A 198 37.91 14.73 -6.73
CA LYS A 198 39.13 15.08 -5.98
C LYS A 198 40.39 15.11 -6.85
N ALA A 199 40.45 14.31 -7.91
CA ALA A 199 41.55 14.33 -8.87
C ALA A 199 41.49 15.54 -9.83
N ALA A 200 40.29 15.97 -10.23
CA ALA A 200 40.09 17.12 -11.12
C ALA A 200 40.37 18.47 -10.45
N SER A 201 40.30 18.54 -9.11
CA SER A 201 40.51 19.76 -8.33
C SER A 201 41.98 20.06 -7.98
N GLN A 202 42.91 19.10 -8.16
CA GLN A 202 44.35 19.29 -7.87
C GLN A 202 45.20 19.71 -9.09
N GLN A 203 44.64 19.76 -10.31
CA GLN A 203 45.39 20.13 -11.53
C GLN A 203 45.19 21.59 -12.01
N LYS A 204 44.41 22.42 -11.30
CA LYS A 204 44.16 23.83 -11.68
C LYS A 204 45.02 24.87 -10.96
N SER A 205 46.01 24.47 -10.15
CA SER A 205 46.93 25.39 -9.46
C SER A 205 48.37 25.26 -9.98
N ALA A 206 48.61 25.50 -11.26
CA ALA A 206 49.95 25.74 -11.79
C ALA A 206 49.90 26.31 -13.23
N ALA A 207 49.56 27.59 -13.36
CA ALA A 207 50.05 28.48 -14.43
C ALA A 207 49.39 29.86 -14.28
N GLU A 208 49.89 30.68 -13.35
CA GLU A 208 49.87 32.12 -13.56
C GLU A 208 50.95 32.45 -14.58
N ASN A 209 50.66 33.30 -15.58
CA ASN A 209 51.40 34.57 -15.69
C ASN A 209 50.95 35.49 -16.84
N HIS A 210 50.84 36.76 -16.45
CA HIS A 210 51.17 38.00 -17.18
C HIS A 210 50.14 38.75 -18.05
N SER A 211 49.60 39.81 -17.41
CA SER A 211 49.68 41.26 -17.74
C SER A 211 48.81 41.91 -18.84
N GLU A 212 47.99 42.84 -18.33
CA GLU A 212 47.81 44.26 -18.70
C GLU A 212 46.95 44.70 -19.92
N ALA A 213 45.89 45.45 -19.55
CA ALA A 213 45.40 46.72 -20.09
C ALA A 213 44.81 46.82 -21.51
N LYS A 214 43.49 47.08 -21.59
CA LYS A 214 42.91 48.39 -22.03
C LYS A 214 41.37 48.38 -22.10
N HIS A 215 40.79 49.52 -21.71
CA HIS A 215 39.43 49.97 -22.02
C HIS A 215 39.16 50.06 -23.53
N SER A 216 37.96 49.69 -24.00
CA SER A 216 36.89 50.63 -24.40
C SER A 216 35.85 49.98 -25.33
N SER A 217 34.57 50.22 -25.01
CA SER A 217 33.40 50.41 -25.89
C SER A 217 33.16 49.54 -27.13
N GLY A 218 31.92 49.05 -27.25
CA GLY A 218 31.20 49.07 -28.52
C GLY A 218 30.54 47.76 -28.96
N ASP A 219 29.22 47.75 -28.82
CA ASP A 219 28.25 47.28 -29.81
C ASP A 219 27.88 45.79 -29.92
N GLU A 220 26.60 45.63 -30.24
CA GLU A 220 25.79 44.42 -30.28
C GLU A 220 26.18 43.46 -31.42
N THR A 221 26.05 42.15 -31.23
CA THR A 221 25.22 41.23 -32.04
C THR A 221 25.52 39.74 -31.76
N ASN A 222 24.42 38.97 -31.65
CA ASN A 222 24.22 37.52 -31.84
C ASN A 222 25.39 36.53 -31.64
N GLY A 223 25.23 35.64 -30.65
CA GLY A 223 25.96 34.38 -30.53
C GLY A 223 25.14 33.33 -29.80
N GLU A 224 24.91 32.20 -30.45
CA GLU A 224 24.20 31.00 -29.99
C GLU A 224 24.64 30.57 -28.58
N LYS A 225 23.68 30.36 -27.66
CA LYS A 225 23.98 29.74 -26.36
C LYS A 225 24.02 28.22 -26.48
N SER A 226 25.21 27.69 -26.26
CA SER A 226 25.57 26.27 -26.11
C SER A 226 24.86 25.60 -24.91
N PRO A 227 24.78 24.25 -24.85
CA PRO A 227 23.83 23.51 -23.99
C PRO A 227 24.24 23.28 -22.52
N ASP A 228 25.32 23.90 -22.01
CA ASP A 228 25.97 23.43 -20.78
C ASP A 228 25.96 24.45 -19.64
N ASP A 229 24.78 24.90 -19.22
CA ASP A 229 24.64 25.61 -17.94
C ASP A 229 23.28 25.32 -17.25
N GLU A 230 22.96 24.02 -17.14
CA GLU A 230 21.82 23.56 -16.34
C GLU A 230 22.27 23.30 -14.90
N THR A 231 21.67 24.03 -13.95
CA THR A 231 21.90 23.89 -12.51
C THR A 231 21.57 22.47 -12.01
N GLU A 232 22.19 22.01 -10.92
CA GLU A 232 21.92 20.67 -10.35
C GLU A 232 20.44 20.43 -10.07
N ASP A 233 19.70 21.47 -9.68
CA ASP A 233 18.26 21.41 -9.46
C ASP A 233 17.49 21.19 -10.77
N GLN A 234 17.90 21.82 -11.86
CA GLN A 234 17.31 21.61 -13.20
C GLN A 234 17.65 20.22 -13.76
N LYS A 235 18.85 19.69 -13.49
CA LYS A 235 19.20 18.30 -13.83
C LYS A 235 18.38 17.30 -13.02
N LYS A 236 18.25 17.48 -11.70
CA LYS A 236 17.38 16.63 -10.85
C LYS A 236 15.92 16.68 -11.31
N GLU A 237 15.43 17.86 -11.67
CA GLU A 237 14.06 18.05 -12.16
C GLU A 237 13.84 17.38 -13.53
N LYS A 238 14.80 17.50 -14.47
CA LYS A 238 14.78 16.76 -15.74
C LYS A 238 14.84 15.24 -15.55
N THR A 239 15.72 14.74 -14.69
CA THR A 239 15.83 13.30 -14.42
C THR A 239 14.56 12.77 -13.74
N LYS A 240 13.93 13.55 -12.84
CA LYS A 240 12.62 13.22 -12.24
C LYS A 240 11.50 13.24 -13.29
N LYS A 241 11.55 14.15 -14.26
CA LYS A 241 10.61 14.27 -15.39
C LYS A 241 10.76 13.16 -16.44
N GLU A 242 11.96 12.60 -16.60
CA GLU A 242 12.21 11.41 -17.44
C GLU A 242 11.78 10.12 -16.73
N LYS A 243 12.12 9.96 -15.44
CA LYS A 243 11.57 8.88 -14.59
C LYS A 243 10.03 8.93 -14.57
N LEU A 244 9.43 10.12 -14.48
CA LEU A 244 7.99 10.39 -14.60
C LEU A 244 7.37 9.87 -15.92
N ARG A 245 8.11 9.89 -17.04
CA ARG A 245 7.63 9.37 -18.33
C ARG A 245 7.76 7.86 -18.45
N ALA A 246 8.69 7.26 -17.71
CA ALA A 246 8.90 5.81 -17.66
C ALA A 246 7.96 5.10 -16.68
N LEU A 247 7.34 5.84 -15.75
CA LEU A 247 6.40 5.27 -14.78
C LEU A 247 5.13 4.75 -15.46
N ASP A 248 4.73 3.54 -15.10
CA ASP A 248 3.48 2.95 -15.56
C ASP A 248 2.29 3.76 -15.03
N ARG A 249 1.63 4.49 -15.92
CA ARG A 249 0.47 5.33 -15.60
C ARG A 249 -0.63 4.56 -14.87
N SER A 250 -0.78 3.25 -15.15
CA SER A 250 -1.76 2.41 -14.46
C SER A 250 -1.42 2.23 -12.98
N LYS A 251 -0.14 2.08 -12.65
CA LYS A 251 0.32 1.94 -11.25
C LYS A 251 0.14 3.24 -10.47
N VAL A 252 0.50 4.37 -11.08
CA VAL A 252 0.30 5.70 -10.48
C VAL A 252 -1.18 5.94 -10.21
N HIS A 253 -2.04 5.62 -11.17
CA HIS A 253 -3.49 5.79 -11.01
C HIS A 253 -4.05 4.90 -9.88
N LYS A 254 -3.66 3.62 -9.81
CA LYS A 254 -4.07 2.73 -8.70
C LYS A 254 -3.61 3.24 -7.34
N MET A 255 -2.39 3.77 -7.25
CA MET A 255 -1.87 4.35 -6.03
C MET A 255 -2.63 5.63 -5.65
N HIS A 256 -2.98 6.45 -6.65
CA HIS A 256 -3.81 7.64 -6.43
C HIS A 256 -5.16 7.29 -5.86
N THR A 257 -5.85 6.32 -6.46
CA THR A 257 -7.12 5.79 -5.94
C THR A 257 -6.96 5.31 -4.49
N ALA A 258 -5.87 4.62 -4.16
CA ALA A 258 -5.60 4.16 -2.80
C ALA A 258 -5.47 5.32 -1.78
N VAL A 259 -4.76 6.39 -2.16
CA VAL A 259 -4.62 7.59 -1.33
C VAL A 259 -5.98 8.25 -1.14
N ARG A 260 -6.75 8.43 -2.22
CA ARG A 260 -8.07 9.07 -2.16
C ARG A 260 -9.08 8.28 -1.34
N LEU A 261 -9.12 6.96 -1.53
CA LEU A 261 -9.96 6.07 -0.72
C LEU A 261 -9.63 6.19 0.76
N ASN A 262 -8.34 6.30 1.09
CA ASN A 262 -7.90 6.46 2.47
C ASN A 262 -8.36 7.81 3.07
N GLU A 263 -8.23 8.90 2.32
CA GLU A 263 -8.74 10.21 2.74
C GLU A 263 -10.25 10.16 3.02
N LEU A 264 -11.03 9.53 2.14
CA LEU A 264 -12.48 9.35 2.34
C LEU A 264 -12.81 8.46 3.55
N ILE A 265 -11.98 7.44 3.83
CA ILE A 265 -12.14 6.60 5.02
C ILE A 265 -11.95 7.45 6.27
N ILE A 266 -10.92 8.27 6.31
CA ILE A 266 -10.67 9.17 7.45
C ILE A 266 -11.81 10.18 7.59
N GLU A 267 -12.21 10.84 6.51
CA GLU A 267 -13.24 11.88 6.53
C GLU A 267 -14.59 11.38 7.09
N HIS A 268 -15.03 10.19 6.68
CA HIS A 268 -16.35 9.69 7.03
C HIS A 268 -16.38 8.69 8.21
N SER A 269 -15.24 8.09 8.54
CA SER A 269 -15.15 6.97 9.50
C SER A 269 -14.18 7.22 10.66
N VAL A 270 -13.67 8.44 10.87
CA VAL A 270 -12.77 8.78 12.02
C VAL A 270 -13.32 8.47 13.41
N ASN A 271 -14.64 8.32 13.57
CA ASN A 271 -15.28 8.00 14.86
C ASN A 271 -15.93 6.60 14.87
N SER A 272 -15.63 5.79 13.87
CA SER A 272 -16.15 4.43 13.78
C SER A 272 -15.42 3.52 14.74
N GLN A 273 -16.05 2.41 15.09
CA GLN A 273 -15.43 1.37 15.91
C GLN A 273 -14.83 0.27 15.05
N LEU A 274 -15.35 0.11 13.83
CA LEU A 274 -14.93 -0.91 12.88
C LEU A 274 -15.23 -0.45 11.47
N VAL A 275 -14.26 -0.64 10.58
CA VAL A 275 -14.40 -0.44 9.14
C VAL A 275 -14.24 -1.79 8.43
N LEU A 276 -15.22 -2.14 7.61
CA LEU A 276 -15.18 -3.30 6.72
C LEU A 276 -14.98 -2.82 5.28
N LEU A 277 -13.98 -3.37 4.59
CA LEU A 277 -13.76 -3.12 3.17
C LEU A 277 -13.49 -4.41 2.41
N ASN A 278 -13.82 -4.40 1.13
CA ASN A 278 -13.36 -5.41 0.19
C ASN A 278 -11.98 -5.02 -0.35
N LEU A 279 -11.06 -5.97 -0.35
CA LEU A 279 -9.76 -5.82 -0.99
C LEU A 279 -9.87 -6.09 -2.49
N PRO A 280 -9.10 -5.35 -3.31
CA PRO A 280 -8.99 -5.69 -4.72
C PRO A 280 -8.37 -7.08 -4.89
N LYS A 281 -8.68 -7.70 -6.02
CA LYS A 281 -8.14 -9.02 -6.35
C LYS A 281 -6.61 -8.96 -6.43
N PRO A 282 -5.88 -9.90 -5.78
CA PRO A 282 -4.43 -9.93 -5.87
C PRO A 282 -3.96 -10.19 -7.31
N PRO A 283 -2.85 -9.58 -7.73
CA PRO A 283 -2.27 -9.83 -9.05
C PRO A 283 -1.68 -11.25 -9.12
N ARG A 284 -1.68 -11.85 -10.32
CA ARG A 284 -1.17 -13.22 -10.54
C ARG A 284 0.36 -13.33 -10.55
N GLY A 285 1.08 -12.24 -10.76
CA GLY A 285 2.55 -12.22 -10.90
C GLY A 285 3.29 -11.67 -9.67
N LYS A 286 4.50 -12.18 -9.42
CA LYS A 286 5.34 -11.76 -8.28
C LYS A 286 5.65 -10.26 -8.27
N GLU A 287 5.96 -9.66 -9.43
CA GLU A 287 6.24 -8.23 -9.53
C GLU A 287 5.03 -7.37 -9.14
N GLY A 288 3.81 -7.82 -9.42
CA GLY A 288 2.58 -7.12 -9.04
C GLY A 288 2.28 -7.21 -7.54
N MET A 289 2.72 -8.28 -6.87
CA MET A 289 2.44 -8.51 -5.44
C MET A 289 3.09 -7.45 -4.55
N LEU A 290 4.28 -6.95 -4.90
CA LEU A 290 4.93 -5.87 -4.14
C LEU A 290 4.10 -4.59 -4.15
N TYR A 291 3.58 -4.21 -5.32
CA TYR A 291 2.68 -3.06 -5.44
C TYR A 291 1.35 -3.29 -4.73
N PHE A 292 0.81 -4.51 -4.79
CA PHE A 292 -0.42 -4.89 -4.10
C PHE A 292 -0.27 -4.79 -2.58
N VAL A 293 0.82 -5.30 -2.02
CA VAL A 293 1.13 -5.14 -0.58
C VAL A 293 1.30 -3.66 -0.25
N GLY A 294 2.02 -2.89 -1.08
CA GLY A 294 2.15 -1.44 -0.89
C GLY A 294 0.81 -0.71 -0.86
N PHE A 295 -0.10 -1.06 -1.77
CA PHE A 295 -1.48 -0.56 -1.81
C PHE A 295 -2.24 -0.89 -0.52
N ILE A 296 -2.18 -2.14 -0.05
CA ILE A 296 -2.89 -2.53 1.16
C ILE A 296 -2.28 -1.86 2.41
N VAL A 297 -0.95 -1.82 2.53
CA VAL A 297 -0.27 -1.12 3.63
C VAL A 297 -0.72 0.34 3.69
N LEU A 298 -0.89 1.00 2.55
CA LEU A 298 -1.38 2.38 2.52
C LEU A 298 -2.77 2.51 3.14
N LEU A 299 -3.69 1.59 2.81
CA LEU A 299 -5.03 1.57 3.40
C LEU A 299 -4.99 1.28 4.91
N TYR A 300 -4.13 0.37 5.35
CA TYR A 300 -4.03 -0.03 6.76
C TYR A 300 -3.33 1.00 7.67
N LYS A 301 -2.25 1.65 7.19
CA LYS A 301 -1.33 2.46 8.01
C LYS A 301 -1.97 3.68 8.70
N LEU A 302 -3.16 4.10 8.27
CA LEU A 302 -3.89 5.20 8.88
C LEU A 302 -4.96 4.73 9.87
N CYS A 303 -5.51 3.53 9.74
CA CYS A 303 -6.43 2.97 10.73
C CYS A 303 -5.76 2.80 12.11
N ASP A 304 -4.49 2.38 12.13
CA ASP A 304 -3.68 2.27 13.35
C ASP A 304 -3.48 3.63 14.06
N HIS A 305 -3.44 4.74 13.31
CA HIS A 305 -3.24 6.07 13.88
C HIS A 305 -4.49 6.63 14.57
N TYR A 306 -5.67 6.10 14.24
CA TYR A 306 -6.97 6.60 14.72
C TYR A 306 -7.73 5.58 15.59
N ASN A 307 -7.07 4.51 16.07
CA ASN A 307 -7.71 3.41 16.81
C ASN A 307 -8.93 2.83 16.09
N MET A 308 -8.84 2.71 14.76
CA MET A 308 -9.87 2.08 13.94
C MET A 308 -9.49 0.62 13.70
N ASP A 309 -10.38 -0.30 14.07
CA ASP A 309 -10.24 -1.68 13.62
C ASP A 309 -10.61 -1.78 12.14
N LEU A 310 -9.75 -2.42 11.35
CA LEU A 310 -9.94 -2.66 9.93
C LEU A 310 -10.02 -4.15 9.63
N ILE A 311 -11.16 -4.61 9.10
CA ILE A 311 -11.27 -5.95 8.53
C ILE A 311 -11.38 -5.81 7.03
N ALA A 312 -10.39 -6.35 6.34
CA ALA A 312 -10.34 -6.34 4.89
C ALA A 312 -10.57 -7.76 4.36
N MET A 313 -11.51 -7.89 3.43
CA MET A 313 -11.95 -9.17 2.89
C MET A 313 -11.39 -9.39 1.50
N LEU A 314 -10.72 -10.53 1.30
CA LEU A 314 -10.31 -11.01 -0.02
C LEU A 314 -11.36 -11.98 -0.54
N THR A 315 -12.01 -11.63 -1.65
CA THR A 315 -12.97 -12.47 -2.39
C THR A 315 -12.36 -13.02 -3.67
#